data_AF-D3AXL7-F1
#
_entry.id   AF-D3AXL7-F1
#
_cell.length_a   1.000
_cell.length_b   1.000
_cell.length_c   1.000
_cell.angle_alpha   90.00
_cell.angle_beta   90.00
_cell.angle_gamma   90.00
#
_symmetry.space_group_name_H-M   'P 1'
#
loop_
_entity.id
_entity.type
_entity.pdbx_description
1 polymer ?
#
loop_
_entity_poly.entity_id
_entity_poly.type
_entity_poly.pdbx_seq_one_letter_code
_entity_poly.pdbx_strand_id
1 'polypeptide(L)'
;MMQSADKKLWRPMWIPDEQEDKCLNCSSQFNTLLRRHHCRQCGNIFCNNCSSKRQSLPQLHYDRPVRICNRCSDLAHYSKLALSDDVMQRIESSKGFCNMSLDALGRKMIITNFLEVMLTLLSRFETSVYRHTTRAIANLAENEINRVDIIESSIFGAFVDYMLNPHDDDHQIILNIYITGRPVYARADRAGAFLQQPTETLGIDHPTQSYKEHTHQRSGDTRWHHTTKNQRKIVEGGSLPPLILMINSPVEKVILYSVASLASLSENSDNQISIGQVGGVRPMINLLHYSNQDKIPLYAATTLYYLSLCQTNFTLLLQQELFDTLSKIIIVNYTNTSHELLLLALKILGNLSSESSTDEHFKNNGTLYKQTAVILFGHF
;
A
#
# COMPACT_ATOMS: atom_id res chain seq x y z
N MET A 1 -9.76 23.78 23.94
CA MET A 1 -8.38 24.28 23.83
C MET A 1 -7.47 23.08 23.67
N MET A 2 -7.05 22.77 22.45
CA MET A 2 -6.09 21.69 22.22
C MET A 2 -4.70 22.30 22.34
N GLN A 3 -4.04 22.10 23.48
CA GLN A 3 -2.64 22.44 23.64
C GLN A 3 -1.84 21.49 22.75
N SER A 4 -1.30 22.01 21.65
CA SER A 4 -0.37 21.29 20.80
C SER A 4 0.90 21.03 21.60
N ALA A 5 1.16 19.76 21.91
CA ALA A 5 2.48 19.32 22.36
C ALA A 5 3.54 19.84 21.38
N ASP A 6 4.67 20.31 21.93
CA ASP A 6 5.85 20.85 21.25
C ASP A 6 6.30 19.99 20.05
N LYS A 7 5.69 20.20 18.89
CA LYS A 7 6.34 19.86 17.63
C LYS A 7 7.40 20.94 17.42
N LYS A 8 8.67 20.57 17.58
CA LYS A 8 9.79 21.36 17.06
C LYS A 8 9.53 21.61 15.58
N LEU A 9 9.01 22.80 15.27
CA LEU A 9 8.77 23.25 13.91
C LEU A 9 10.12 23.64 13.32
N TRP A 10 10.78 22.66 12.71
CA TRP A 10 12.03 22.90 12.03
C TRP A 10 11.78 23.84 10.86
N ARG A 11 12.58 24.91 10.78
CA ARG A 11 12.62 25.72 9.57
C ARG A 11 12.97 24.81 8.40
N PRO A 12 12.27 24.92 7.26
CA PRO A 12 12.59 24.10 6.10
C PRO A 12 14.03 24.38 5.68
N MET A 13 14.69 23.34 5.17
CA MET A 13 16.01 23.50 4.57
C MET A 13 15.92 24.52 3.43
N TRP A 14 16.69 25.59 3.55
CA TRP A 14 16.73 26.64 2.54
C TRP A 14 17.65 26.20 1.40
N ILE A 15 17.11 26.07 0.19
CA ILE A 15 17.90 25.65 -0.97
C ILE A 15 18.73 26.84 -1.48
N PRO A 16 20.07 26.72 -1.56
CA PRO A 16 20.93 27.73 -2.16
C PRO A 16 20.58 27.97 -3.65
N ASP A 17 20.74 29.20 -4.12
CA ASP A 17 20.35 29.60 -5.48
C ASP A 17 21.14 28.83 -6.55
N GLU A 18 22.36 28.41 -6.24
CA GLU A 18 23.26 27.69 -7.15
C GLU A 18 22.82 26.23 -7.36
N GLN A 19 22.00 25.67 -6.46
CA GLN A 19 21.55 24.28 -6.55
C GLN A 19 20.35 24.09 -7.49
N GLU A 20 19.64 25.17 -7.84
CA GLU A 20 18.45 25.11 -8.68
C GLU A 20 18.51 26.13 -9.81
N ASP A 21 18.49 25.61 -11.05
CA ASP A 21 18.53 26.41 -12.26
C ASP A 21 17.14 26.59 -12.91
N LYS A 22 16.13 25.90 -12.37
CA LYS A 22 14.73 25.90 -12.86
C LYS A 22 13.73 26.10 -11.74
N CYS A 23 12.57 26.63 -12.09
CA CYS A 23 11.44 26.69 -11.17
C CYS A 23 11.00 25.28 -10.76
N LEU A 24 10.96 25.00 -9.45
CA LEU A 24 10.60 23.66 -8.96
C LEU A 24 9.20 23.19 -9.39
N ASN A 25 8.27 24.12 -9.65
CA ASN A 25 6.88 23.79 -10.01
C ASN A 25 6.61 23.70 -11.52
N CYS A 26 7.15 24.63 -12.32
CA CYS A 26 6.84 24.70 -13.76
C CYS A 26 8.04 24.36 -14.65
N SER A 27 9.17 23.98 -14.06
CA SER A 27 10.41 23.60 -14.74
C SER A 27 11.01 24.67 -15.68
N SER A 28 10.51 25.90 -15.67
CA SER A 28 11.06 27.00 -16.49
C SER A 28 12.46 27.38 -16.01
N GLN A 29 13.40 27.49 -16.95
CA GLN A 29 14.79 27.88 -16.69
C GLN A 29 14.86 29.32 -16.16
N PHE A 30 15.53 29.51 -15.03
CA PHE A 30 15.82 30.83 -14.51
C PHE A 30 16.87 31.55 -15.37
N ASN A 31 16.68 32.87 -15.51
CA ASN A 31 17.59 33.75 -16.24
C ASN A 31 17.48 35.18 -15.69
N THR A 32 18.06 36.17 -16.37
CA THR A 32 18.06 37.56 -15.91
C THR A 32 16.66 38.19 -15.83
N LEU A 33 15.71 37.70 -16.64
CA LEU A 33 14.31 38.15 -16.67
C LEU A 33 13.42 37.29 -15.75
N LEU A 34 13.57 35.96 -15.78
CA LEU A 34 12.86 35.04 -14.89
C LEU A 34 13.70 34.77 -13.65
N ARG A 35 13.49 35.58 -12.60
CA ARG A 35 14.27 35.52 -11.36
C ARG A 35 13.79 34.43 -10.40
N ARG A 36 14.73 34.02 -9.53
CA ARG A 36 14.52 33.06 -8.44
C ARG A 36 13.76 33.71 -7.28
N HIS A 37 12.83 32.95 -6.69
CA HIS A 37 12.12 33.33 -5.48
C HIS A 37 11.90 32.14 -4.55
N HIS A 38 12.37 32.25 -3.31
CA HIS A 38 12.14 31.21 -2.33
C HIS A 38 10.75 31.26 -1.71
N CYS A 39 10.18 30.08 -1.47
CA CYS A 39 9.03 29.91 -0.59
C CYS A 39 9.48 29.89 0.86
N ARG A 40 8.95 30.77 1.72
CA ARG A 40 9.33 30.81 3.14
C ARG A 40 8.77 29.64 3.95
N GLN A 41 7.75 28.94 3.41
CA GLN A 41 7.15 27.78 4.05
C GLN A 41 7.85 26.45 3.72
N CYS A 42 8.37 26.27 2.50
CA CYS A 42 9.01 25.01 2.09
C CYS A 42 10.49 25.12 1.72
N GLY A 43 11.08 26.32 1.70
CA GLY A 43 12.51 26.54 1.44
C GLY A 43 12.96 26.41 -0.02
N ASN A 44 12.09 25.91 -0.91
CA ASN A 44 12.40 25.68 -2.33
C ASN A 44 12.28 26.95 -3.21
N ILE A 45 12.81 26.87 -4.43
CA ILE A 45 12.93 27.99 -5.38
C ILE A 45 11.88 27.92 -6.50
N PHE A 46 11.24 29.06 -6.76
CA PHE A 46 10.14 29.19 -7.73
C PHE A 46 10.28 30.48 -8.56
N CYS A 47 9.57 30.54 -9.69
CA CYS A 47 9.34 31.80 -10.40
C CYS A 47 8.24 32.63 -9.72
N ASN A 48 8.08 33.89 -10.14
CA ASN A 48 7.10 34.79 -9.52
C ASN A 48 5.66 34.28 -9.67
N ASN A 49 5.33 33.65 -10.80
CA ASN A 49 3.99 33.12 -11.07
C ASN A 49 3.63 31.93 -10.16
N CYS A 50 4.61 31.06 -9.88
CA CYS A 50 4.43 29.91 -8.99
C CYS A 50 4.56 30.25 -7.50
N SER A 51 4.87 31.52 -7.17
CA SER A 51 5.04 31.99 -5.79
C SER A 51 4.44 33.37 -5.54
N SER A 52 3.31 33.66 -6.18
CA SER A 52 2.67 34.99 -6.11
C SER A 52 1.95 35.24 -4.78
N LYS A 53 1.71 34.19 -3.99
CA LYS A 53 0.96 34.25 -2.74
C LYS A 53 1.82 34.77 -1.58
N ARG A 54 1.15 35.38 -0.60
CA ARG A 54 1.74 35.82 0.66
C ARG A 54 0.89 35.37 1.84
N GLN A 55 1.54 34.90 2.90
CA GLN A 55 0.87 34.45 4.12
C GLN A 55 1.77 34.69 5.33
N SER A 56 1.18 35.03 6.48
CA SER A 56 1.92 35.02 7.75
C SER A 56 2.20 33.57 8.16
N LEU A 57 3.38 33.31 8.70
CA LEU A 57 3.81 32.00 9.17
C LEU A 57 4.29 32.13 10.62
N PRO A 58 3.38 32.31 11.60
CA PRO A 58 3.75 32.49 13.00
C PRO A 58 4.58 31.34 13.55
N GLN A 59 4.32 30.12 13.06
CA GLN A 59 5.06 28.90 13.41
C GLN A 59 6.54 28.94 13.00
N LEU A 60 6.93 29.86 12.10
CA LEU A 60 8.31 30.10 11.68
C LEU A 60 8.82 31.49 12.11
N HIS A 61 8.07 32.19 12.96
CA HIS A 61 8.31 33.58 13.40
C HIS A 61 8.22 34.63 12.28
N TYR A 62 7.30 34.43 11.33
CA TYR A 62 6.92 35.46 10.36
C TYR A 62 5.54 36.02 10.68
N ASP A 63 5.48 37.07 11.51
CA ASP A 63 4.22 37.70 11.93
C ASP A 63 3.56 38.46 10.77
N ARG A 64 4.36 38.99 9.85
CA ARG A 64 3.89 39.69 8.64
C ARG A 64 3.82 38.74 7.44
N PRO A 65 2.93 38.99 6.46
CA PRO A 65 2.83 38.15 5.28
C PRO A 65 4.12 38.07 4.46
N VAL A 66 4.66 36.86 4.33
CA VAL A 66 5.85 36.54 3.53
C VAL A 66 5.49 35.72 2.30
N ARG A 67 6.37 35.74 1.29
CA ARG A 67 6.16 35.02 0.04
C ARG A 67 6.14 33.51 0.25
N ILE A 68 5.12 32.85 -0.28
CA ILE A 68 5.01 31.40 -0.32
C ILE A 68 4.70 30.94 -1.75
N CYS A 69 5.03 29.69 -2.07
CA CYS A 69 4.60 29.09 -3.32
C CYS A 69 3.07 28.86 -3.32
N ASN A 70 2.47 28.83 -4.50
CA ASN A 70 1.03 28.64 -4.64
C ASN A 70 0.60 27.32 -3.98
N ARG A 71 1.36 26.24 -4.18
CA ARG A 71 1.09 24.94 -3.54
C ARG A 71 1.08 24.96 -2.02
N CYS A 72 1.98 25.71 -1.37
CA CYS A 72 1.96 25.88 0.08
C CYS A 72 0.71 26.64 0.54
N SER A 73 0.28 27.63 -0.24
CA SER A 73 -0.96 28.37 0.02
C SER A 73 -2.17 27.44 -0.09
N ASP A 74 -2.22 26.62 -1.14
CA ASP A 74 -3.33 25.70 -1.39
C ASP A 74 -3.43 24.62 -0.29
N LEU A 75 -2.31 24.00 0.07
CA LEU A 75 -2.28 23.00 1.16
C LEU A 75 -2.68 23.61 2.52
N ALA A 76 -2.29 24.86 2.81
CA ALA A 76 -2.73 25.55 4.02
C ALA A 76 -4.25 25.81 3.99
N HIS A 77 -4.79 26.19 2.83
CA HIS A 77 -6.22 26.36 2.64
C HIS A 77 -6.99 25.05 2.84
N TYR A 78 -6.59 23.97 2.17
CA TYR A 78 -7.23 22.65 2.32
C TYR A 78 -7.11 22.13 3.77
N SER A 79 -5.99 22.38 4.46
CA SER A 79 -5.85 22.00 5.87
C SER A 79 -6.83 22.73 6.78
N LYS A 80 -7.12 24.01 6.51
CA LYS A 80 -8.15 24.74 7.24
C LYS A 80 -9.53 24.13 6.98
N LEU A 81 -9.86 23.83 5.73
CA LEU A 81 -11.15 23.24 5.35
C LEU A 81 -11.34 21.83 5.94
N ALA A 82 -10.27 21.04 6.10
CA ALA A 82 -10.32 19.72 6.71
C ALA A 82 -10.83 19.72 8.16
N LEU A 83 -10.60 20.82 8.88
CA LEU A 83 -11.00 21.01 10.27
C LEU A 83 -12.43 21.56 10.41
N SER A 84 -13.12 21.84 9.30
CA SER A 84 -14.46 22.42 9.32
C SER A 84 -15.53 21.40 9.71
N ASP A 85 -16.53 21.85 10.46
CA ASP A 85 -17.73 21.05 10.74
C ASP A 85 -18.66 20.91 9.53
N ASP A 86 -18.53 21.82 8.56
CA ASP A 86 -19.23 21.74 7.28
C ASP A 86 -18.64 20.64 6.39
N VAL A 87 -19.46 19.64 6.06
CA VAL A 87 -19.06 18.51 5.21
C VAL A 87 -18.66 18.96 3.81
N MET A 88 -19.26 20.01 3.25
CA MET A 88 -18.94 20.49 1.91
C MET A 88 -17.51 21.05 1.85
N GLN A 89 -17.07 21.72 2.91
CA GLN A 89 -15.70 22.18 3.05
C GLN A 89 -14.72 21.03 3.22
N ARG A 90 -15.07 19.98 3.99
CA ARG A 90 -14.23 18.77 4.08
C ARG A 90 -14.12 18.04 2.75
N ILE A 91 -15.20 18.00 1.96
CA ILE A 91 -15.18 17.44 0.60
C ILE A 91 -14.23 18.24 -0.29
N GLU A 92 -14.32 19.58 -0.27
CA GLU A 92 -13.41 20.45 -1.01
C GLU A 92 -11.95 20.23 -0.61
N SER A 93 -11.68 20.14 0.70
CA SER A 93 -10.35 19.80 1.23
C SER A 93 -9.83 18.48 0.67
N SER A 94 -10.61 17.41 0.78
CA SER A 94 -10.21 16.07 0.35
C SER A 94 -9.94 16.00 -1.16
N LYS A 95 -10.74 16.71 -1.98
CA LYS A 95 -10.52 16.88 -3.43
C LYS A 95 -9.22 17.63 -3.71
N GLY A 96 -8.96 18.71 -2.97
CA GLY A 96 -7.73 19.48 -3.06
C GLY A 96 -6.47 18.64 -2.80
N PHE A 97 -6.46 17.86 -1.71
CA PHE A 97 -5.37 16.92 -1.42
C PHE A 97 -5.23 15.83 -2.49
N CYS A 98 -6.34 15.29 -2.99
CA CYS A 98 -6.35 14.31 -4.07
C CYS A 98 -5.69 14.87 -5.34
N ASN A 99 -6.10 16.05 -5.80
CA ASN A 99 -5.53 16.69 -6.98
C ASN A 99 -4.03 16.99 -6.81
N MET A 100 -3.64 17.46 -5.64
CA MET A 100 -2.23 17.71 -5.30
C MET A 100 -1.37 16.44 -5.31
N SER A 101 -1.95 15.27 -5.02
CA SER A 101 -1.22 14.00 -5.00
C SER A 101 -0.92 13.41 -6.40
N LEU A 102 -1.46 14.01 -7.48
CA LEU A 102 -1.31 13.49 -8.84
C LEU A 102 0.12 13.67 -9.40
N ASP A 103 0.87 14.64 -8.91
CA ASP A 103 2.26 14.89 -9.33
C ASP A 103 3.27 14.69 -8.20
N ALA A 104 4.53 14.43 -8.58
CA ALA A 104 5.60 14.07 -7.66
C ALA A 104 5.90 15.16 -6.60
N LEU A 105 5.81 16.44 -6.97
CA LEU A 105 6.08 17.54 -6.04
C LEU A 105 4.99 17.59 -4.97
N GLY A 106 3.73 17.53 -5.37
CA GLY A 106 2.62 17.52 -4.42
C GLY A 106 2.63 16.28 -3.52
N ARG A 107 2.94 15.08 -4.05
CA ARG A 107 3.15 13.88 -3.22
C ARG A 107 4.22 14.10 -2.13
N LYS A 108 5.38 14.64 -2.51
CA LYS A 108 6.48 14.95 -1.57
C LYS A 108 6.05 15.97 -0.51
N MET A 109 5.30 17.00 -0.89
CA MET A 109 4.83 18.01 0.07
C MET A 109 3.84 17.42 1.08
N ILE A 110 2.91 16.59 0.61
CA ILE A 110 1.87 15.96 1.42
C ILE A 110 2.47 14.97 2.41
N ILE A 111 3.27 14.01 1.95
CA ILE A 111 3.79 12.92 2.79
C ILE A 111 4.61 13.45 3.97
N THR A 112 5.37 14.54 3.78
CA THR A 112 6.25 15.08 4.82
C THR A 112 5.48 15.79 5.94
N ASN A 113 4.32 16.40 5.68
CA ASN A 113 3.73 17.35 6.63
C ASN A 113 2.20 17.23 6.83
N PHE A 114 1.49 16.45 6.01
CA PHE A 114 0.02 16.51 5.95
C PHE A 114 -0.68 15.18 6.23
N LEU A 115 0.05 14.14 6.65
CA LEU A 115 -0.56 12.86 7.04
C LEU A 115 -1.56 13.02 8.20
N GLU A 116 -1.29 13.87 9.19
CA GLU A 116 -2.24 14.12 10.29
C GLU A 116 -3.53 14.81 9.83
N VAL A 117 -3.44 15.67 8.83
CA VAL A 117 -4.63 16.30 8.22
C VAL A 117 -5.46 15.25 7.48
N MET A 118 -4.79 14.36 6.74
CA MET A 118 -5.46 13.23 6.08
C MET A 118 -6.13 12.30 7.09
N LEU A 119 -5.47 11.99 8.21
CA LEU A 119 -6.08 11.23 9.30
C LEU A 119 -7.34 11.92 9.82
N THR A 120 -7.29 13.23 10.04
CA THR A 120 -8.44 14.02 10.51
C THR A 120 -9.64 13.91 9.55
N LEU A 121 -9.38 13.94 8.24
CA LEU A 121 -10.42 13.73 7.22
C LEU A 121 -11.00 12.30 7.26
N LEU A 122 -10.18 11.29 7.54
CA LEU A 122 -10.63 9.89 7.65
C LEU A 122 -11.40 9.60 8.94
N SER A 123 -11.03 10.23 10.06
CA SER A 123 -11.63 9.97 11.38
C SER A 123 -13.09 10.41 11.50
N ARG A 124 -13.56 11.33 10.65
CA ARG A 124 -14.97 11.77 10.58
C ARG A 124 -15.59 11.18 9.33
N PHE A 125 -16.01 9.92 9.43
CA PHE A 125 -16.43 9.15 8.25
C PHE A 125 -17.55 9.86 7.48
N GLU A 126 -17.24 10.19 6.23
CA GLU A 126 -18.15 10.74 5.23
C GLU A 126 -17.73 10.17 3.88
N THR A 127 -18.65 9.53 3.16
CA THR A 127 -18.32 8.70 1.98
C THR A 127 -17.46 9.42 0.94
N SER A 128 -17.84 10.65 0.57
CA SER A 128 -17.10 11.44 -0.42
C SER A 128 -15.74 11.90 0.10
N VAL A 129 -15.66 12.30 1.37
CA VAL A 129 -14.40 12.73 2.00
C VAL A 129 -13.42 11.56 2.07
N TYR A 130 -13.90 10.40 2.54
CA TYR A 130 -13.12 9.17 2.63
C TYR A 130 -12.58 8.80 1.25
N ARG A 131 -13.44 8.73 0.24
CA ARG A 131 -13.08 8.36 -1.15
C ARG A 131 -11.95 9.22 -1.74
N HIS A 132 -12.03 10.54 -1.61
CA HIS A 132 -10.98 11.41 -2.14
C HIS A 132 -9.70 11.33 -1.31
N THR A 133 -9.82 11.18 0.01
CA THR A 133 -8.67 11.12 0.92
C THR A 133 -7.89 9.81 0.73
N THR A 134 -8.58 8.67 0.65
CA THR A 134 -7.95 7.37 0.38
C THR A 134 -7.32 7.31 -1.02
N ARG A 135 -7.93 7.94 -2.03
CA ARG A 135 -7.30 8.10 -3.35
C ARG A 135 -6.02 8.92 -3.26
N ALA A 136 -6.03 10.03 -2.52
CA ALA A 136 -4.83 10.83 -2.32
C ALA A 136 -3.70 10.00 -1.69
N ILE A 137 -4.02 9.24 -0.64
CA ILE A 137 -3.06 8.36 0.06
C ILE A 137 -2.58 7.22 -0.85
N ALA A 138 -3.45 6.66 -1.69
CA ALA A 138 -3.08 5.65 -2.67
C ALA A 138 -2.05 6.19 -3.68
N ASN A 139 -2.23 7.42 -4.16
CA ASN A 139 -1.26 8.09 -5.02
C ASN A 139 0.08 8.31 -4.29
N LEU A 140 0.07 8.67 -3.00
CA LEU A 140 1.30 8.74 -2.19
C LEU A 140 1.99 7.37 -2.12
N ALA A 141 1.20 6.31 -1.92
CA ALA A 141 1.63 4.93 -1.77
C ALA A 141 2.13 4.26 -3.08
N GLU A 142 2.07 4.93 -4.23
CA GLU A 142 2.75 4.43 -5.43
C GLU A 142 4.27 4.37 -5.22
N ASN A 143 4.82 5.30 -4.44
CA ASN A 143 6.22 5.31 -4.04
C ASN A 143 6.45 4.41 -2.80
N GLU A 144 7.40 3.49 -2.90
CA GLU A 144 7.71 2.53 -1.82
C GLU A 144 8.23 3.20 -0.55
N ILE A 145 8.92 4.34 -0.66
CA ILE A 145 9.43 5.09 0.50
C ILE A 145 8.24 5.67 1.27
N ASN A 146 7.33 6.35 0.56
CA ASN A 146 6.14 6.95 1.16
C ASN A 146 5.24 5.91 1.84
N ARG A 147 5.21 4.66 1.34
CA ARG A 147 4.45 3.58 1.99
C ARG A 147 4.93 3.32 3.41
N VAL A 148 6.23 3.39 3.65
CA VAL A 148 6.80 3.20 5.00
C VAL A 148 6.23 4.25 5.94
N ASP A 149 6.27 5.52 5.53
CA ASP A 149 5.73 6.62 6.32
C ASP A 149 4.22 6.46 6.57
N ILE A 150 3.46 5.98 5.59
CA ILE A 150 2.01 5.72 5.74
C ILE A 150 1.77 4.59 6.75
N ILE A 151 2.49 3.46 6.64
CA ILE A 151 2.36 2.30 7.53
C ILE A 151 2.76 2.66 8.97
N GLU A 152 3.79 3.48 9.13
CA GLU A 152 4.27 3.94 10.43
C GLU A 152 3.40 5.04 11.05
N SER A 153 2.51 5.64 10.25
CA SER A 153 1.58 6.68 10.72
C SER A 153 0.29 6.10 11.28
N SER A 154 -0.41 6.87 12.11
CA SER A 154 -1.73 6.52 12.63
C SER A 154 -2.83 6.41 11.57
N ILE A 155 -2.58 6.82 10.31
CA ILE A 155 -3.52 6.60 9.19
C ILE A 155 -3.77 5.11 8.97
N PHE A 156 -2.76 4.26 9.19
CA PHE A 156 -2.88 2.84 8.93
C PHE A 156 -4.07 2.20 9.66
N GLY A 157 -4.30 2.60 10.91
CA GLY A 157 -5.44 2.15 11.72
C GLY A 157 -6.79 2.47 11.07
N ALA A 158 -6.93 3.65 10.44
CA ALA A 158 -8.18 4.03 9.77
C ALA A 158 -8.53 3.13 8.57
N PHE A 159 -7.54 2.52 7.91
CA PHE A 159 -7.79 1.53 6.85
C PHE A 159 -8.18 0.17 7.42
N VAL A 160 -7.53 -0.26 8.50
CA VAL A 160 -7.87 -1.48 9.24
C VAL A 160 -9.30 -1.40 9.75
N ASP A 161 -9.67 -0.29 10.40
CA ASP A 161 -11.01 -0.06 10.95
C ASP A 161 -12.10 -0.12 9.86
N TYR A 162 -11.85 0.51 8.71
CA TYR A 162 -12.77 0.47 7.57
C TYR A 162 -12.93 -0.94 7.01
N MET A 163 -11.85 -1.71 6.88
CA MET A 163 -11.95 -3.09 6.37
C MET A 163 -12.65 -4.03 7.36
N LEU A 164 -12.56 -3.77 8.66
CA LEU A 164 -13.31 -4.52 9.67
C LEU A 164 -14.80 -4.16 9.68
N ASN A 165 -15.15 -2.91 9.33
CA ASN A 165 -16.53 -2.41 9.29
C ASN A 165 -16.80 -1.70 7.95
N PRO A 166 -16.92 -2.46 6.85
CA PRO A 166 -17.07 -1.88 5.52
C PRO A 166 -18.45 -1.24 5.33
N HIS A 167 -18.49 -0.13 4.61
CA HIS A 167 -19.72 0.62 4.31
C HIS A 167 -20.29 0.29 2.92
N ASP A 168 -20.31 -1.00 2.55
CA ASP A 168 -20.81 -1.52 1.26
C ASP A 168 -20.17 -0.86 0.00
N ASP A 169 -18.93 -0.37 0.09
CA ASP A 169 -18.18 0.18 -1.05
C ASP A 169 -16.95 -0.70 -1.33
N ASP A 170 -17.14 -1.73 -2.16
CA ASP A 170 -16.10 -2.69 -2.52
C ASP A 170 -14.87 -2.03 -3.17
N HIS A 171 -15.05 -0.90 -3.86
CA HIS A 171 -13.94 -0.17 -4.46
C HIS A 171 -13.03 0.42 -3.37
N GLN A 172 -13.61 0.92 -2.27
CA GLN A 172 -12.83 1.39 -1.13
C GLN A 172 -12.17 0.25 -0.37
N ILE A 173 -12.84 -0.88 -0.21
CA ILE A 173 -12.24 -2.08 0.40
C ILE A 173 -10.99 -2.48 -0.39
N ILE A 174 -11.11 -2.61 -1.73
CA ILE A 174 -9.98 -2.97 -2.60
C ILE A 174 -8.85 -1.94 -2.50
N LEU A 175 -9.17 -0.65 -2.49
CA LEU A 175 -8.16 0.41 -2.37
C LEU A 175 -7.43 0.35 -1.02
N ASN A 176 -8.15 0.11 0.07
CA ASN A 176 -7.58 -0.05 1.40
C ASN A 176 -6.69 -1.30 1.51
N ILE A 177 -7.11 -2.42 0.91
CA ILE A 177 -6.26 -3.62 0.79
C ILE A 177 -4.98 -3.29 0.02
N TYR A 178 -5.08 -2.54 -1.08
CA TYR A 178 -3.92 -2.17 -1.89
C TYR A 178 -2.93 -1.28 -1.13
N ILE A 179 -3.42 -0.34 -0.32
CA ILE A 179 -2.58 0.53 0.52
C ILE A 179 -1.92 -0.28 1.63
N THR A 180 -2.68 -1.15 2.31
CA THR A 180 -2.24 -1.87 3.51
C THR A 180 -1.38 -3.11 3.21
N GLY A 181 -1.79 -3.97 2.29
CA GLY A 181 -1.21 -5.30 2.09
C GLY A 181 -0.20 -5.42 0.95
N ARG A 182 -0.18 -4.45 0.03
CA ARG A 182 0.68 -4.43 -1.17
C ARG A 182 0.74 -5.80 -1.87
N PRO A 183 -0.30 -6.21 -2.59
CA PRO A 183 -0.34 -7.49 -3.27
C PRO A 183 0.65 -7.48 -4.46
N VAL A 184 1.89 -7.92 -4.24
CA VAL A 184 2.99 -7.85 -5.21
C VAL A 184 2.62 -8.66 -6.46
N TYR A 185 1.99 -9.81 -6.26
CA TYR A 185 1.58 -10.71 -7.32
C TYR A 185 0.41 -10.16 -8.17
N ALA A 186 -0.45 -9.31 -7.58
CA ALA A 186 -1.58 -8.69 -8.29
C ALA A 186 -1.20 -7.40 -9.06
N ARG A 187 0.06 -6.94 -8.96
CA ARG A 187 0.54 -5.75 -9.70
C ARG A 187 0.68 -5.99 -11.20
N ALA A 188 0.84 -7.24 -11.64
CA ALA A 188 0.93 -7.58 -13.06
C ALA A 188 -0.37 -7.27 -13.84
N ASP A 189 -1.51 -7.16 -13.14
CA ASP A 189 -2.80 -6.85 -13.74
C ASP A 189 -3.29 -5.45 -13.33
N ARG A 190 -2.82 -4.42 -14.06
CA ARG A 190 -3.49 -3.11 -14.15
C ARG A 190 -3.99 -2.48 -12.83
N ALA A 191 -3.29 -2.64 -11.71
CA ALA A 191 -3.58 -1.84 -10.50
C ALA A 191 -3.51 -0.32 -10.79
N GLY A 192 -2.70 0.08 -11.78
CA GLY A 192 -2.66 1.45 -12.30
C GLY A 192 -3.97 1.94 -12.94
N ALA A 193 -4.84 1.06 -13.46
CA ALA A 193 -6.13 1.46 -14.04
C ALA A 193 -7.16 1.86 -12.97
N PHE A 194 -7.07 1.28 -11.76
CA PHE A 194 -7.92 1.66 -10.62
C PHE A 194 -7.58 3.06 -10.10
N LEU A 195 -6.29 3.42 -10.10
CA LEU A 195 -5.78 4.73 -9.70
C LEU A 195 -6.04 5.83 -10.75
N GLN A 196 -6.32 5.45 -12.00
CA GLN A 196 -6.58 6.36 -13.12
C GLN A 196 -8.05 6.70 -13.37
N GLN A 197 -9.01 6.11 -12.64
CA GLN A 197 -10.42 6.49 -12.81
C GLN A 197 -10.62 7.97 -12.42
N PRO A 198 -11.07 8.84 -13.35
CA PRO A 198 -11.29 10.25 -13.06
C PRO A 198 -12.45 10.38 -12.08
N THR A 199 -12.23 11.07 -10.96
CA THR A 199 -13.34 11.69 -10.25
C THR A 199 -13.94 12.74 -11.17
N GLU A 200 -15.26 12.72 -11.34
CA GLU A 200 -16.04 13.67 -12.14
C GLU A 200 -15.40 15.06 -12.19
N THR A 201 -15.14 15.49 -13.42
CA THR A 201 -14.52 16.73 -13.87
C THR A 201 -14.69 17.91 -12.91
N LEU A 202 -13.62 18.23 -12.17
CA LEU A 202 -13.46 19.54 -11.56
C LEU A 202 -13.02 20.51 -12.65
N GLY A 203 -13.90 21.44 -13.02
CA GLY A 203 -13.62 22.56 -13.91
C GLY A 203 -12.67 23.58 -13.28
N ILE A 204 -11.43 23.15 -13.02
CA ILE A 204 -10.32 24.03 -12.66
C ILE A 204 -9.22 23.76 -13.68
N ASP A 205 -9.15 24.61 -14.70
CA ASP A 205 -8.08 24.62 -15.69
C ASP A 205 -6.73 24.89 -15.00
N HIS A 206 -5.98 23.82 -14.73
CA HIS A 206 -4.55 23.94 -14.50
C HIS A 206 -3.77 23.07 -15.50
N PRO A 207 -2.72 23.64 -16.14
CA PRO A 207 -1.99 22.97 -17.20
C PRO A 207 -1.29 21.74 -16.62
N THR A 208 -1.79 20.56 -16.98
CA THR A 208 -1.13 19.27 -16.75
C THR A 208 0.11 19.18 -17.63
N GLN A 209 1.22 19.79 -17.20
CA GLN A 209 2.53 19.43 -17.76
C GLN A 209 2.95 18.09 -17.16
N SER A 210 3.11 17.08 -18.02
CA SER A 210 3.62 15.77 -17.63
C SER A 210 5.00 15.93 -17.00
N TYR A 211 5.09 15.78 -15.68
CA TYR A 211 6.37 15.58 -15.02
C TYR A 211 6.87 14.19 -15.38
N LYS A 212 7.91 14.12 -16.21
CA LYS A 212 8.67 12.89 -16.41
C LYS A 212 9.47 12.62 -15.13
N GLU A 213 9.13 11.56 -14.41
CA GLU A 213 9.90 11.11 -13.25
C GLU A 213 11.31 10.74 -13.70
N HIS A 214 12.32 11.50 -13.26
CA HIS A 214 13.71 11.04 -13.27
C HIS A 214 13.90 10.11 -12.07
N THR A 215 13.48 8.86 -12.20
CA THR A 215 13.86 7.82 -11.23
C THR A 215 15.35 7.53 -11.41
N HIS A 216 16.20 8.12 -10.58
CA HIS A 216 17.53 7.58 -10.36
C HIS A 216 17.38 6.19 -9.75
N GLN A 217 17.53 5.17 -10.58
CA GLN A 217 17.77 3.79 -10.17
C GLN A 217 18.98 3.77 -9.22
N ARG A 218 18.72 3.61 -7.91
CA ARG A 218 19.68 2.94 -7.02
C ARG A 218 19.20 1.49 -6.88
N SER A 219 19.92 0.64 -7.59
CA SER A 219 19.71 -0.79 -7.77
C SER A 219 20.13 -1.60 -6.53
N GLY A 220 19.45 -2.73 -6.33
CA GLY A 220 20.02 -3.91 -5.68
C GLY A 220 19.59 -4.15 -4.24
N ASP A 221 20.28 -3.54 -3.27
CA ASP A 221 20.44 -4.15 -1.94
C ASP A 221 19.51 -3.60 -0.85
N THR A 222 19.09 -2.34 -0.92
CA THR A 222 18.26 -1.73 0.12
C THR A 222 16.78 -2.10 0.00
N ARG A 223 16.29 -2.37 -1.22
CA ARG A 223 14.88 -2.69 -1.49
C ARG A 223 14.43 -3.96 -0.78
N TRP A 224 15.29 -4.97 -0.63
CA TRP A 224 14.97 -6.23 0.04
C TRP A 224 14.77 -6.05 1.55
N HIS A 225 15.71 -5.38 2.23
CA HIS A 225 15.63 -5.09 3.67
C HIS A 225 14.47 -4.16 4.03
N HIS A 226 14.14 -3.20 3.16
CA HIS A 226 12.94 -2.40 3.33
C HIS A 226 11.67 -3.24 3.16
N THR A 227 11.62 -4.17 2.20
CA THR A 227 10.43 -4.99 1.96
C THR A 227 10.09 -5.90 3.14
N THR A 228 11.06 -6.58 3.74
CA THR A 228 10.84 -7.47 4.89
C THR A 228 10.46 -6.72 6.16
N LYS A 229 11.14 -5.61 6.48
CA LYS A 229 10.79 -4.76 7.63
C LYS A 229 9.40 -4.14 7.48
N ASN A 230 9.04 -3.73 6.27
CA ASN A 230 7.71 -3.16 5.99
C ASN A 230 6.61 -4.21 6.12
N GLN A 231 6.82 -5.44 5.63
CA GLN A 231 5.87 -6.56 5.79
C GLN A 231 5.59 -6.85 7.27
N ARG A 232 6.61 -6.81 8.14
CA ARG A 232 6.42 -7.00 9.58
C ARG A 232 5.58 -5.88 10.18
N LYS A 233 5.90 -4.63 9.88
CA LYS A 233 5.13 -3.46 10.38
C LYS A 233 3.67 -3.44 9.93
N ILE A 234 3.40 -3.90 8.70
CA ILE A 234 2.02 -4.06 8.20
C ILE A 234 1.24 -5.06 9.06
N VAL A 235 1.86 -6.15 9.49
CA VAL A 235 1.24 -7.15 10.36
C VAL A 235 1.10 -6.65 11.79
N GLU A 236 2.14 -6.03 12.35
CA GLU A 236 2.14 -5.39 13.67
C GLU A 236 1.05 -4.30 13.78
N GLY A 237 0.74 -3.62 12.67
CA GLY A 237 -0.34 -2.64 12.57
C GLY A 237 -1.76 -3.23 12.55
N GLY A 238 -1.92 -4.56 12.60
CA GLY A 238 -3.22 -5.22 12.69
C GLY A 238 -3.88 -5.54 11.35
N SER A 239 -3.12 -5.67 10.26
CA SER A 239 -3.70 -5.96 8.93
C SER A 239 -4.25 -7.37 8.74
N LEU A 240 -3.82 -8.37 9.53
CA LEU A 240 -4.19 -9.76 9.29
C LEU A 240 -5.69 -10.05 9.51
N PRO A 241 -6.32 -9.66 10.64
CA PRO A 241 -7.74 -9.92 10.84
C PRO A 241 -8.65 -9.39 9.72
N PRO A 242 -8.56 -8.12 9.27
CA PRO A 242 -9.39 -7.67 8.16
C PRO A 242 -9.09 -8.39 6.85
N LEU A 243 -7.82 -8.66 6.52
CA LEU A 243 -7.48 -9.37 5.29
C LEU A 243 -8.07 -10.79 5.27
N ILE A 244 -8.05 -11.49 6.41
CA ILE A 244 -8.65 -12.82 6.55
C ILE A 244 -10.18 -12.76 6.46
N LEU A 245 -10.80 -11.73 7.06
CA LEU A 245 -12.23 -11.50 6.93
C LEU A 245 -12.64 -11.29 5.47
N MET A 246 -11.89 -10.45 4.74
CA MET A 246 -12.15 -10.09 3.34
C MET A 246 -12.05 -11.25 2.35
N ILE A 247 -11.36 -12.35 2.70
CA ILE A 247 -11.35 -13.60 1.89
C ILE A 247 -12.77 -14.16 1.69
N ASN A 248 -13.67 -13.94 2.65
CA ASN A 248 -15.04 -14.44 2.57
C ASN A 248 -16.01 -13.45 1.89
N SER A 249 -15.49 -12.37 1.28
CA SER A 249 -16.31 -11.40 0.56
C SER A 249 -17.06 -12.06 -0.61
N PRO A 250 -18.31 -11.66 -0.90
CA PRO A 250 -19.00 -12.10 -2.12
C PRO A 250 -18.38 -11.51 -3.40
N VAL A 251 -17.45 -10.55 -3.26
CA VAL A 251 -16.82 -9.85 -4.39
C VAL A 251 -15.46 -10.45 -4.69
N GLU A 252 -15.38 -11.16 -5.81
CA GLU A 252 -14.18 -11.88 -6.25
C GLU A 252 -12.89 -11.04 -6.22
N LYS A 253 -12.96 -9.77 -6.61
CA LYS A 253 -11.79 -8.87 -6.57
C LYS A 253 -11.31 -8.61 -5.13
N VAL A 254 -12.22 -8.48 -4.18
CA VAL A 254 -11.88 -8.32 -2.76
C VAL A 254 -11.15 -9.57 -2.25
N ILE A 255 -11.66 -10.77 -2.59
CA ILE A 255 -10.99 -12.04 -2.28
C ILE A 255 -9.58 -12.05 -2.88
N LEU A 256 -9.47 -11.79 -4.19
CA LEU A 256 -8.21 -11.83 -4.94
C LEU A 256 -7.14 -10.91 -4.33
N TYR A 257 -7.47 -9.65 -4.06
CA TYR A 257 -6.50 -8.71 -3.50
C TYR A 257 -6.14 -9.03 -2.04
N SER A 258 -7.09 -9.60 -1.27
CA SER A 258 -6.84 -10.01 0.12
C SER A 258 -5.89 -11.20 0.18
N VAL A 259 -6.16 -12.25 -0.60
CA VAL A 259 -5.28 -13.44 -0.64
C VAL A 259 -3.91 -13.12 -1.24
N ALA A 260 -3.85 -12.25 -2.27
CA ALA A 260 -2.58 -11.80 -2.84
C ALA A 260 -1.75 -11.00 -1.83
N SER A 261 -2.40 -10.20 -0.98
CA SER A 261 -1.72 -9.46 0.09
C SER A 261 -1.18 -10.41 1.16
N LEU A 262 -1.96 -11.40 1.57
CA LEU A 262 -1.53 -12.42 2.55
C LEU A 262 -0.36 -13.26 2.02
N ALA A 263 -0.39 -13.63 0.73
CA ALA A 263 0.73 -14.30 0.08
C ALA A 263 2.00 -13.44 0.16
N SER A 264 1.92 -12.16 -0.22
CA SER A 264 3.07 -11.24 -0.12
C SER A 264 3.53 -11.01 1.32
N LEU A 265 2.64 -11.00 2.31
CA LEU A 265 3.03 -10.84 3.72
C LEU A 265 3.67 -12.11 4.30
N SER A 266 3.29 -13.29 3.80
CA SER A 266 3.79 -14.60 4.26
C SER A 266 5.23 -14.91 3.85
N GLU A 267 5.80 -14.17 2.89
CA GLU A 267 7.22 -14.26 2.54
C GLU A 267 8.14 -13.99 3.75
N ASN A 268 7.66 -13.19 4.71
CA ASN A 268 8.39 -12.90 5.94
C ASN A 268 8.16 -13.99 7.00
N SER A 269 9.25 -14.54 7.56
CA SER A 269 9.22 -15.61 8.57
C SER A 269 8.44 -15.27 9.84
N ASP A 270 8.48 -14.02 10.31
CA ASP A 270 7.77 -13.60 11.52
C ASP A 270 6.25 -13.55 11.27
N ASN A 271 5.88 -13.19 10.04
CA ASN A 271 4.48 -13.10 9.63
C ASN A 271 3.87 -14.49 9.40
N GLN A 272 4.67 -15.50 9.02
CA GLN A 272 4.20 -16.88 8.84
C GLN A 272 3.51 -17.39 10.09
N ILE A 273 4.13 -17.24 11.26
CA ILE A 273 3.55 -17.67 12.54
C ILE A 273 2.27 -16.87 12.82
N SER A 274 2.33 -15.55 12.65
CA SER A 274 1.23 -14.64 12.94
C SER A 274 -0.02 -14.98 12.11
N ILE A 275 0.13 -15.22 10.80
CA ILE A 275 -0.97 -15.60 9.90
C ILE A 275 -1.62 -16.91 10.33
N GLY A 276 -0.82 -17.91 10.74
CA GLY A 276 -1.33 -19.16 11.28
C GLY A 276 -2.16 -18.95 12.55
N GLN A 277 -1.61 -18.20 13.51
CA GLN A 277 -2.22 -17.95 14.82
C GLN A 277 -3.55 -17.21 14.75
N VAL A 278 -3.71 -16.27 13.81
CA VAL A 278 -5.00 -15.55 13.62
C VAL A 278 -6.03 -16.35 12.81
N GLY A 279 -5.75 -17.63 12.51
CA GLY A 279 -6.70 -18.53 11.84
C GLY A 279 -6.67 -18.48 10.31
N GLY A 280 -5.59 -17.99 9.70
CA GLY A 280 -5.49 -17.84 8.24
C GLY A 280 -5.45 -19.15 7.44
N VAL A 281 -5.12 -20.29 8.06
CA VAL A 281 -4.93 -21.58 7.34
C VAL A 281 -6.21 -22.09 6.70
N ARG A 282 -7.31 -22.13 7.47
CA ARG A 282 -8.56 -22.73 7.02
C ARG A 282 -9.18 -21.99 5.82
N PRO A 283 -9.27 -20.64 5.83
CA PRO A 283 -9.71 -19.87 4.66
C PRO A 283 -8.87 -20.17 3.40
N MET A 284 -7.55 -20.33 3.54
CA MET A 284 -6.69 -20.65 2.40
C MET A 284 -6.98 -22.03 1.82
N ILE A 285 -7.24 -23.05 2.67
CA ILE A 285 -7.64 -24.39 2.22
C ILE A 285 -8.93 -24.29 1.39
N ASN A 286 -9.94 -23.57 1.89
CA ASN A 286 -11.21 -23.41 1.19
C ASN A 286 -11.03 -22.76 -0.20
N LEU A 287 -10.14 -21.76 -0.31
CA LEU A 287 -9.84 -21.06 -1.56
C LEU A 287 -9.14 -21.93 -2.61
N LEU A 288 -8.52 -23.05 -2.24
CA LEU A 288 -7.91 -23.98 -3.21
C LEU A 288 -8.94 -24.61 -4.16
N HIS A 289 -10.22 -24.65 -3.75
CA HIS A 289 -11.32 -25.14 -4.57
C HIS A 289 -11.97 -24.07 -5.44
N TYR A 290 -11.47 -22.83 -5.40
CA TYR A 290 -12.10 -21.71 -6.11
C TYR A 290 -11.95 -21.85 -7.64
N SER A 291 -13.03 -22.24 -8.31
CA SER A 291 -13.01 -22.65 -9.72
C SER A 291 -13.07 -21.51 -10.74
N ASN A 292 -13.43 -20.30 -10.32
CA ASN A 292 -13.75 -19.22 -11.27
C ASN A 292 -12.52 -18.44 -11.77
N GLN A 293 -11.36 -18.57 -11.11
CA GLN A 293 -10.12 -17.84 -11.40
C GLN A 293 -8.90 -18.69 -11.02
N ASP A 294 -7.92 -18.84 -11.91
CA ASP A 294 -6.69 -19.61 -11.62
C ASP A 294 -5.81 -18.92 -10.54
N LYS A 295 -5.93 -17.60 -10.36
CA LYS A 295 -5.07 -16.80 -9.48
C LYS A 295 -5.40 -16.94 -7.99
N ILE A 296 -6.68 -17.10 -7.65
CA ILE A 296 -7.10 -17.21 -6.23
C ILE A 296 -6.54 -18.49 -5.59
N PRO A 297 -6.74 -19.70 -6.17
CA PRO A 297 -6.12 -20.91 -5.68
C PRO A 297 -4.59 -20.82 -5.66
N LEU A 298 -3.99 -20.18 -6.68
CA LEU A 298 -2.54 -19.98 -6.75
C LEU A 298 -2.02 -19.19 -5.55
N TYR A 299 -2.59 -18.02 -5.24
CA TYR A 299 -2.16 -17.20 -4.10
C TYR A 299 -2.47 -17.84 -2.75
N ALA A 300 -3.57 -18.60 -2.65
CA ALA A 300 -3.88 -19.39 -1.46
C ALA A 300 -2.81 -20.47 -1.24
N ALA A 301 -2.44 -21.21 -2.29
CA ALA A 301 -1.35 -22.19 -2.25
C ALA A 301 0.01 -21.54 -1.97
N THR A 302 0.30 -20.36 -2.53
CA THR A 302 1.51 -19.59 -2.22
C THR A 302 1.59 -19.26 -0.73
N THR A 303 0.48 -18.79 -0.16
CA THR A 303 0.42 -18.49 1.29
C THR A 303 0.67 -19.77 2.10
N LEU A 304 -0.06 -20.86 1.81
CA LEU A 304 0.11 -22.14 2.50
C LEU A 304 1.53 -22.71 2.38
N TYR A 305 2.17 -22.53 1.22
CA TYR A 305 3.58 -22.89 1.02
C TYR A 305 4.49 -22.12 1.98
N TYR A 306 4.39 -20.80 2.05
CA TYR A 306 5.20 -20.03 2.99
C TYR A 306 4.91 -20.39 4.45
N LEU A 307 3.64 -20.63 4.80
CA LEU A 307 3.29 -21.10 6.15
C LEU A 307 3.92 -22.47 6.46
N SER A 308 4.04 -23.36 5.47
CA SER A 308 4.68 -24.67 5.59
C SER A 308 6.21 -24.64 5.71
N LEU A 309 6.84 -23.48 5.56
CA LEU A 309 8.27 -23.32 5.86
C LEU A 309 8.52 -23.16 7.36
N CYS A 310 7.48 -22.84 8.15
CA CYS A 310 7.57 -22.65 9.60
C CYS A 310 6.98 -23.85 10.35
N GLN A 311 7.82 -24.57 11.11
CA GLN A 311 7.42 -25.75 11.89
C GLN A 311 6.31 -25.45 12.91
N THR A 312 6.27 -24.24 13.48
CA THR A 312 5.22 -23.84 14.44
C THR A 312 3.82 -23.94 13.85
N ASN A 313 3.68 -23.76 12.53
CA ASN A 313 2.40 -23.86 11.83
C ASN A 313 2.00 -25.29 11.47
N PHE A 314 2.86 -26.30 11.66
CA PHE A 314 2.58 -27.65 11.17
C PHE A 314 1.36 -28.26 11.84
N THR A 315 1.16 -28.01 13.14
CA THR A 315 -0.04 -28.45 13.86
C THR A 315 -1.34 -27.90 13.26
N LEU A 316 -1.28 -26.69 12.67
CA LEU A 316 -2.40 -26.06 11.98
C LEU A 316 -2.56 -26.58 10.56
N LEU A 317 -1.47 -26.96 9.88
CA LEU A 317 -1.44 -27.38 8.48
C LEU A 317 -1.65 -28.89 8.27
N LEU A 318 -1.37 -29.72 9.28
CA LEU A 318 -1.57 -31.17 9.24
C LEU A 318 -3.06 -31.54 9.38
N GLN A 319 -3.87 -30.99 8.48
CA GLN A 319 -5.29 -31.28 8.35
C GLN A 319 -5.49 -32.27 7.20
N GLN A 320 -6.31 -33.30 7.42
CA GLN A 320 -6.68 -34.27 6.39
C GLN A 320 -7.27 -33.60 5.14
N GLU A 321 -8.05 -32.54 5.33
CA GLU A 321 -8.65 -31.80 4.22
C GLU A 321 -7.62 -31.11 3.30
N LEU A 322 -6.55 -30.54 3.87
CA LEU A 322 -5.47 -29.96 3.06
C LEU A 322 -4.81 -31.05 2.22
N PHE A 323 -4.56 -32.22 2.81
CA PHE A 323 -3.96 -33.35 2.11
C PHE A 323 -4.81 -33.84 0.94
N ASP A 324 -6.10 -34.08 1.18
CA ASP A 324 -7.03 -34.55 0.17
C ASP A 324 -7.13 -33.54 -0.99
N THR A 325 -7.13 -32.25 -0.66
CA THR A 325 -7.20 -31.16 -1.63
C THR A 325 -5.94 -31.08 -2.49
N LEU A 326 -4.77 -31.09 -1.87
CA LEU A 326 -3.49 -31.04 -2.59
C LEU A 326 -3.27 -32.29 -3.45
N SER A 327 -3.66 -33.46 -2.95
CA SER A 327 -3.57 -34.72 -3.71
C SER A 327 -4.46 -34.68 -4.95
N LYS A 328 -5.69 -34.16 -4.84
CA LYS A 328 -6.57 -33.94 -6.00
C LYS A 328 -5.96 -32.96 -6.99
N ILE A 329 -5.40 -31.84 -6.53
CA ILE A 329 -4.72 -30.86 -7.38
C ILE A 329 -3.57 -31.53 -8.16
N ILE A 330 -2.77 -32.35 -7.49
CA ILE A 330 -1.67 -33.10 -8.13
C ILE A 330 -2.23 -34.02 -9.22
N ILE A 331 -3.23 -34.85 -8.90
CA ILE A 331 -3.81 -35.80 -9.85
C ILE A 331 -4.42 -35.09 -11.08
N VAL A 332 -5.17 -34.02 -10.86
CA VAL A 332 -5.88 -33.28 -11.94
C VAL A 332 -4.92 -32.49 -12.82
N ASN A 333 -3.86 -31.91 -12.24
CA ASN A 333 -2.93 -31.05 -12.98
C ASN A 333 -1.67 -31.79 -13.45
N TYR A 334 -1.49 -33.07 -13.11
CA TYR A 334 -0.35 -33.86 -13.58
C TYR A 334 -0.24 -33.89 -15.12
N THR A 335 -1.37 -33.75 -15.82
CA THR A 335 -1.47 -33.74 -17.28
C THR A 335 -1.80 -32.37 -17.86
N ASN A 336 -2.00 -31.33 -17.03
CA ASN A 336 -2.53 -30.02 -17.44
C ASN A 336 -1.54 -28.88 -17.11
N THR A 337 -1.62 -27.78 -17.86
CA THR A 337 -0.58 -26.73 -17.96
C THR A 337 -0.43 -25.77 -16.77
N SER A 338 -1.14 -25.94 -15.64
CA SER A 338 -0.94 -25.08 -14.45
C SER A 338 0.26 -25.54 -13.62
N HIS A 339 1.45 -25.28 -14.16
CA HIS A 339 2.73 -25.70 -13.61
C HIS A 339 2.99 -25.17 -12.19
N GLU A 340 2.53 -23.97 -11.86
CA GLU A 340 2.83 -23.34 -10.57
C GLU A 340 2.01 -23.90 -9.41
N LEU A 341 0.71 -24.15 -9.61
CA LEU A 341 -0.15 -24.69 -8.56
C LEU A 341 0.22 -26.14 -8.23
N LEU A 342 0.57 -26.94 -9.25
CA LEU A 342 1.09 -28.29 -9.09
C LEU A 342 2.40 -28.29 -8.28
N LEU A 343 3.34 -27.40 -8.64
CA LEU A 343 4.60 -27.26 -7.93
C LEU A 343 4.38 -26.87 -6.45
N LEU A 344 3.52 -25.87 -6.18
CA LEU A 344 3.22 -25.46 -4.81
C LEU A 344 2.60 -26.59 -3.99
N ALA A 345 1.68 -27.38 -4.58
CA ALA A 345 1.09 -28.54 -3.91
C ALA A 345 2.16 -29.56 -3.48
N LEU A 346 3.08 -29.89 -4.38
CA LEU A 346 4.20 -30.80 -4.09
C LEU A 346 5.13 -30.24 -3.02
N LYS A 347 5.44 -28.94 -3.06
CA LYS A 347 6.27 -28.28 -2.04
C LYS A 347 5.63 -28.30 -0.66
N ILE A 348 4.34 -27.98 -0.56
CA ILE A 348 3.62 -28.00 0.72
C ILE A 348 3.64 -29.40 1.32
N LEU A 349 3.26 -30.43 0.57
CA LEU A 349 3.26 -31.81 1.05
C LEU A 349 4.68 -32.29 1.41
N GLY A 350 5.68 -31.93 0.58
CA GLY A 350 7.07 -32.21 0.86
C GLY A 350 7.55 -31.58 2.18
N ASN A 351 7.21 -30.31 2.44
CA ASN A 351 7.60 -29.63 3.68
C ASN A 351 6.96 -30.30 4.90
N LEU A 352 5.65 -30.55 4.85
CA LEU A 352 4.91 -31.16 5.96
C LEU A 352 5.39 -32.58 6.26
N SER A 353 5.78 -33.36 5.24
CA SER A 353 6.25 -34.74 5.42
C SER A 353 7.57 -34.89 6.19
N SER A 354 8.34 -33.80 6.33
CA SER A 354 9.61 -33.81 7.08
C SER A 354 9.41 -33.89 8.59
N GLU A 355 8.18 -33.66 9.09
CA GLU A 355 7.95 -33.54 10.52
C GLU A 355 7.79 -34.90 11.21
N SER A 356 8.48 -35.04 12.35
CA SER A 356 8.49 -36.27 13.15
C SER A 356 7.12 -36.67 13.71
N SER A 357 6.15 -35.75 13.81
CA SER A 357 4.80 -35.98 14.32
C SER A 357 3.74 -36.23 13.24
N THR A 358 4.12 -36.27 11.96
CA THR A 358 3.17 -36.58 10.89
C THR A 358 2.75 -38.05 10.90
N ASP A 359 1.48 -38.31 10.54
CA ASP A 359 0.94 -39.67 10.32
C ASP A 359 1.88 -40.46 9.40
N GLU A 360 2.04 -41.77 9.63
CA GLU A 360 2.88 -42.65 8.79
C GLU A 360 2.55 -42.50 7.31
N HIS A 361 1.27 -42.23 6.99
CA HIS A 361 0.83 -41.96 5.64
C HIS A 361 1.53 -40.76 4.98
N PHE A 362 1.78 -39.68 5.72
CA PHE A 362 2.47 -38.48 5.22
C PHE A 362 3.97 -38.71 5.07
N LYS A 363 4.59 -39.42 6.03
CA LYS A 363 6.03 -39.72 5.99
C LYS A 363 6.41 -40.59 4.79
N ASN A 364 5.59 -41.61 4.52
CA ASN A 364 5.86 -42.56 3.45
C ASN A 364 5.78 -41.93 2.06
N ASN A 365 4.96 -40.89 1.88
CA ASN A 365 4.79 -40.20 0.60
C ASN A 365 5.64 -38.92 0.45
N GLY A 366 6.24 -38.43 1.55
CA GLY A 366 7.03 -37.20 1.57
C GLY A 366 8.20 -37.15 0.59
N THR A 367 9.02 -38.19 0.62
CA THR A 367 10.17 -38.35 -0.29
C THR A 367 9.70 -38.39 -1.75
N LEU A 368 8.56 -39.03 -2.01
CA LEU A 368 7.97 -39.09 -3.34
C LEU A 368 7.56 -37.70 -3.84
N TYR A 369 6.85 -36.89 -3.03
CA TYR A 369 6.47 -35.53 -3.42
C TYR A 369 7.68 -34.64 -3.75
N LYS A 370 8.74 -34.69 -2.92
CA LYS A 370 9.99 -33.94 -3.16
C LYS A 370 10.66 -34.39 -4.45
N GLN A 371 10.75 -35.71 -4.69
CA GLN A 371 11.33 -36.26 -5.91
C GLN A 371 10.51 -35.88 -7.14
N THR A 372 9.18 -35.95 -7.08
CA THR A 372 8.29 -35.56 -8.18
C THR A 372 8.46 -34.08 -8.55
N ALA A 373 8.59 -33.19 -7.56
CA ALA A 373 8.85 -31.77 -7.83
C ALA A 373 10.19 -31.55 -8.57
N VAL A 374 11.26 -32.19 -8.11
CA VAL A 374 12.57 -32.11 -8.77
C VAL A 374 12.53 -32.71 -10.19
N ILE A 375 11.85 -33.84 -10.38
CA ILE A 375 11.74 -34.50 -11.69
C ILE A 375 10.97 -33.63 -12.69
N LEU A 376 9.86 -33.03 -12.27
CA LEU A 376 8.99 -32.27 -13.17
C LEU A 376 9.47 -30.83 -13.41
N PHE A 377 10.12 -30.22 -12.43
CA PHE A 377 10.44 -28.78 -12.45
C PHE A 377 11.93 -28.46 -12.29
N GLY A 378 12.78 -29.45 -12.04
CA GLY A 378 14.23 -29.27 -11.88
C GLY A 378 14.65 -28.63 -10.55
N HIS A 379 13.71 -28.34 -9.66
CA HIS A 379 13.96 -27.71 -8.37
C HIS A 379 12.87 -28.08 -7.34
N PHE A 380 13.21 -27.94 -6.07
CA PHE A 380 12.27 -28.00 -4.94
C PHE A 380 12.23 -26.66 -4.24
#